data_AF-A0A930N225-F1
#
_entry.id   AF-A0A930N225-F1
#
_cell.length_a   1.000
_cell.length_b   1.000
_cell.length_c   1.000
_cell.angle_alpha   90.00
_cell.angle_beta   90.00
_cell.angle_gamma   90.00
#
_symmetry.space_group_name_H-M   'P 1'
#
loop_
_entity.id
_entity.type
_entity.pdbx_description
1 polymer ?
#
loop_
_entity_poly.entity_id
_entity_poly.type
_entity_poly.pdbx_seq_one_letter_code
_entity_poly.pdbx_strand_id
1 'polypeptide(L)'
;TYHRTRAALLCHYCGYTATLPEACPSCGAIEVTTKSGLRPALRQVGYGIERVEEELKEKLPAYEVLRIDSDTFSSQKKRMELLEQIESGSAEILLGTQLIRNQPIWEGIGLIAVVQLDAVLGVPDFRSEERAYQLLYQLRLRSRAPREDCPRYLIQTSSTEQAFIKALQVGDYDTFINEVLAEREATNFPPFTRLTHLWLRGKDERLLASAALVLSQ
;
A
#
# COMPACT_ATOMS: atom_id res chain seq x y z
N THR A 1 13.58 -1.63 -6.93
CA THR A 1 12.79 -0.38 -6.80
C THR A 1 13.36 0.66 -7.74
N TYR A 2 12.56 1.65 -8.12
CA TYR A 2 13.02 2.75 -8.97
C TYR A 2 13.38 3.97 -8.11
N HIS A 3 14.61 4.47 -8.25
CA HIS A 3 15.11 5.66 -7.56
C HIS A 3 15.13 6.85 -8.52
N ARG A 4 14.12 7.72 -8.42
CA ARG A 4 13.93 8.87 -9.33
C ARG A 4 15.12 9.82 -9.39
N THR A 5 15.78 10.09 -8.26
CA THR A 5 16.96 10.97 -8.20
C THR A 5 18.17 10.42 -8.95
N ARG A 6 18.27 9.09 -9.07
CA ARG A 6 19.36 8.39 -9.76
C ARG A 6 18.94 7.89 -11.15
N ALA A 7 17.67 8.07 -11.53
CA ALA A 7 17.06 7.49 -12.72
C ALA A 7 17.40 5.99 -12.91
N ALA A 8 17.45 5.23 -11.82
CA ALA A 8 17.97 3.86 -11.80
C ALA A 8 17.05 2.90 -11.03
N LEU A 9 17.00 1.65 -11.49
CA LEU A 9 16.49 0.50 -10.76
C LEU A 9 17.56 0.00 -9.79
N LEU A 10 17.20 -0.19 -8.53
CA LEU A 10 18.06 -0.75 -7.49
C LEU A 10 17.42 -2.01 -6.91
N CYS A 11 18.17 -3.09 -6.82
CA CYS A 11 17.81 -4.25 -6.02
C CYS A 11 18.21 -4.04 -4.56
N HIS A 12 17.25 -4.06 -3.64
CA HIS A 12 17.54 -3.92 -2.20
C HIS A 12 18.07 -5.21 -1.56
N TYR A 13 18.03 -6.34 -2.28
CA TYR A 13 18.54 -7.61 -1.80
C TYR A 13 20.03 -7.77 -2.08
N CYS A 14 20.46 -7.53 -3.32
CA CYS A 14 21.85 -7.74 -3.74
C CYS A 14 22.60 -6.47 -4.16
N GLY A 15 21.95 -5.30 -4.15
CA GLY A 15 22.56 -4.03 -4.56
C GLY A 15 22.71 -3.84 -6.06
N TYR A 16 22.29 -4.81 -6.89
CA TYR A 16 22.33 -4.69 -8.36
C TYR A 16 21.61 -3.43 -8.84
N THR A 17 22.22 -2.74 -9.80
CA THR A 17 21.67 -1.53 -10.42
C THR A 17 21.45 -1.73 -11.92
N ALA A 18 20.37 -1.18 -12.43
CA ALA A 18 20.06 -1.14 -13.85
C ALA A 18 19.39 0.20 -14.21
N THR A 19 19.39 0.56 -15.48
CA THR A 19 18.57 1.68 -15.97
C THR A 19 17.12 1.24 -16.13
N LEU A 20 16.18 2.18 -16.04
CA LEU A 20 14.80 1.91 -16.42
C LEU A 20 14.75 1.72 -17.96
N PRO A 21 14.27 0.58 -18.48
CA PRO A 21 14.16 0.39 -19.92
C PRO A 21 13.11 1.35 -20.50
N GLU A 22 13.29 1.75 -21.77
CA GLU A 22 12.35 2.65 -22.47
C GLU A 22 11.07 1.93 -22.90
N ALA A 23 11.16 0.63 -23.17
CA ALA A 23 10.05 -0.23 -23.59
C ALA A 23 9.84 -1.37 -22.60
N CYS A 24 8.62 -1.89 -22.53
CA CYS A 24 8.33 -3.12 -21.79
C CYS A 24 9.15 -4.28 -22.35
N PRO A 25 10.00 -4.96 -21.55
CA PRO A 25 10.84 -6.05 -22.04
C PRO A 25 10.04 -7.29 -22.47
N SER A 26 8.77 -7.40 -22.07
CA SER A 26 7.92 -8.53 -22.43
C SER A 26 7.16 -8.34 -23.74
N CYS A 27 6.71 -7.11 -24.06
CA CYS A 27 5.85 -6.86 -25.22
C CYS A 27 6.38 -5.77 -26.17
N GLY A 28 7.50 -5.11 -25.85
CA GLY A 28 8.08 -4.04 -26.64
C GLY A 28 7.31 -2.72 -26.64
N ALA A 29 6.17 -2.63 -25.93
CA ALA A 29 5.38 -1.41 -25.88
C ALA A 29 6.14 -0.31 -25.11
N ILE A 30 6.22 0.87 -25.71
CA ILE A 30 6.70 2.11 -25.07
C ILE A 30 5.50 2.87 -24.49
N GLU A 31 4.34 2.77 -25.15
CA GLU A 31 3.09 3.42 -24.75
C GLU A 31 1.92 2.44 -24.85
N VAL A 32 0.88 2.69 -24.06
CA VAL A 32 -0.38 1.95 -24.05
C VAL A 32 -1.55 2.91 -24.15
N THR A 33 -2.55 2.56 -24.96
CA THR A 33 -3.78 3.33 -25.06
C THR A 33 -4.67 3.04 -23.85
N THR A 34 -5.01 4.08 -23.11
CA THR A 34 -5.95 4.01 -21.97
C THR A 34 -7.22 4.80 -22.30
N LYS A 35 -8.26 4.64 -21.48
CA LYS A 35 -9.46 5.50 -21.56
C LYS A 35 -9.16 7.01 -21.44
N SER A 36 -8.00 7.35 -20.86
CA SER A 36 -7.52 8.72 -20.69
C SER A 36 -6.50 9.16 -21.75
N GLY A 37 -6.36 8.41 -22.85
CA GLY A 37 -5.38 8.65 -23.90
C GLY A 37 -4.14 7.76 -23.81
N LEU A 38 -3.12 8.07 -24.62
CA LEU A 38 -1.83 7.39 -24.59
C LEU A 38 -1.10 7.63 -23.26
N ARG A 39 -0.52 6.58 -22.70
CA ARG A 39 0.28 6.62 -21.47
C ARG A 39 1.56 5.80 -21.67
N PRO A 40 2.66 6.15 -21.00
CA PRO A 40 3.84 5.28 -20.97
C PRO A 40 3.47 3.87 -20.49
N ALA A 41 3.99 2.85 -21.20
CA ALA A 41 3.77 1.45 -20.87
C ALA A 41 4.41 1.08 -19.52
N LEU A 42 5.53 1.70 -19.20
CA LEU A 42 6.21 1.59 -17.91
C LEU A 42 5.90 2.83 -17.06
N ARG A 43 5.30 2.61 -15.89
CA ARG A 43 4.92 3.68 -14.96
C ARG A 43 5.27 3.30 -13.54
N GLN A 44 5.58 4.31 -12.72
CA GLN A 44 5.78 4.10 -11.30
C GLN A 44 4.45 3.73 -10.64
N VAL A 45 4.53 2.82 -9.67
CA VAL A 45 3.39 2.40 -8.86
C VAL A 45 3.29 3.36 -7.66
N GLY A 46 2.20 4.12 -7.62
CA GLY A 46 1.79 4.94 -6.49
C GLY A 46 1.12 6.22 -6.97
N TYR A 47 -0.16 6.37 -6.68
CA TYR A 47 -0.86 7.64 -6.77
C TYR A 47 -0.64 8.41 -5.47
N GLY A 48 -0.24 9.67 -5.56
CA GLY A 48 -0.29 10.56 -4.40
C GLY A 48 -1.74 10.69 -3.95
N ILE A 49 -1.98 10.62 -2.64
CA ILE A 49 -3.33 10.78 -2.07
C ILE A 49 -3.97 12.11 -2.51
N GLU A 50 -3.17 13.15 -2.69
CA GLU A 50 -3.57 14.47 -3.20
C GLU A 50 -4.20 14.37 -4.59
N ARG A 51 -3.62 13.57 -5.48
CA ARG A 51 -4.17 13.35 -6.82
C ARG A 51 -5.52 12.62 -6.76
N VAL A 52 -5.67 11.66 -5.84
CA VAL A 52 -6.95 10.96 -5.64
C VAL A 52 -8.01 11.94 -5.14
N GLU A 53 -7.63 12.85 -4.24
CA GLU A 53 -8.52 13.90 -3.74
C GLU A 53 -8.98 14.84 -4.87
N GLU A 54 -8.07 15.30 -5.72
CA GLU A 54 -8.38 16.13 -6.89
C GLU A 54 -9.34 15.42 -7.85
N GLU A 55 -9.07 14.17 -8.20
CA GLU A 55 -9.93 13.38 -9.09
C GLU A 55 -11.31 13.12 -8.45
N LEU A 56 -11.40 12.92 -7.13
CA LEU A 56 -12.67 12.79 -6.42
C LEU A 56 -13.47 14.09 -6.45
N LYS A 57 -12.85 15.24 -6.19
CA LYS A 57 -13.52 16.55 -6.26
C LYS A 57 -14.04 16.86 -7.66
N GLU A 58 -13.30 16.48 -8.70
CA GLU A 58 -13.72 16.68 -10.09
C GLU A 58 -14.87 15.75 -10.50
N LYS A 59 -14.79 14.46 -10.14
CA LYS A 59 -15.74 13.42 -10.60
C LYS A 59 -16.98 13.30 -9.72
N LEU A 60 -16.86 13.63 -8.44
CA LEU A 60 -17.89 13.51 -7.41
C LEU A 60 -18.07 14.85 -6.66
N PRO A 61 -18.32 15.97 -7.35
CA PRO A 61 -18.35 17.30 -6.73
C PRO A 61 -19.50 17.51 -5.73
N ALA A 62 -20.48 16.59 -5.70
CA ALA A 62 -21.62 16.65 -4.80
C ALA A 62 -21.38 15.97 -3.44
N TYR A 63 -20.23 15.32 -3.25
CA TYR A 63 -19.88 14.60 -2.02
C TYR A 63 -18.70 15.28 -1.34
N GLU A 64 -18.82 15.47 -0.03
CA GLU A 64 -17.74 16.05 0.77
C GLU A 64 -16.66 14.99 1.03
N VAL A 65 -15.41 15.38 0.72
CA VAL A 65 -14.25 14.51 0.86
C VAL A 65 -13.43 14.96 2.06
N LEU A 66 -13.35 14.09 3.07
CA LEU A 66 -12.52 14.30 4.26
C LEU A 66 -11.22 13.52 4.14
N ARG A 67 -10.10 14.24 4.01
CA ARG A 67 -8.76 13.65 3.94
C ARG A 67 -8.22 13.38 5.34
N ILE A 68 -7.75 12.16 5.54
CA ILE A 68 -7.18 11.63 6.78
C ILE A 68 -5.69 11.35 6.55
N ASP A 69 -4.82 12.20 7.10
CA ASP A 69 -3.36 12.09 7.03
C ASP A 69 -2.70 12.02 8.41
N SER A 70 -1.38 11.80 8.43
CA SER A 70 -0.57 11.77 9.66
C SER A 70 -0.66 13.07 10.45
N ASP A 71 -0.78 14.20 9.77
CA ASP A 71 -0.78 15.53 10.38
C ASP A 71 -2.11 15.83 11.08
N THR A 72 -3.20 15.24 10.60
CA THR A 72 -4.52 15.28 11.22
C THR A 72 -4.53 14.54 12.57
N PHE A 73 -3.66 13.54 12.74
CA PHE A 73 -3.54 12.79 14.00
C PHE A 73 -2.46 13.31 14.96
N SER A 74 -1.64 14.27 14.52
CA SER A 74 -0.55 14.85 15.32
C SER A 74 -1.04 15.63 16.56
N SER A 75 -2.31 16.04 16.57
CA SER A 75 -2.93 16.79 17.67
C SER A 75 -4.25 16.15 18.11
N GLN A 76 -4.46 16.06 19.43
CA GLN A 76 -5.72 15.59 20.01
C GLN A 76 -6.91 16.44 19.54
N LYS A 77 -6.71 17.76 19.38
CA LYS A 77 -7.76 18.68 18.94
C LYS A 77 -8.23 18.36 17.51
N LYS A 78 -7.28 18.22 16.57
CA LYS A 78 -7.59 17.87 15.17
C LYS A 78 -8.29 16.52 15.05
N ARG A 79 -7.92 15.57 15.91
CA ARG A 79 -8.58 14.26 15.98
C ARG A 79 -10.03 14.36 16.44
N MET A 80 -10.33 15.20 17.43
CA MET A 80 -11.71 15.44 17.87
C MET A 80 -12.52 16.14 16.77
N GLU A 81 -11.96 17.16 16.14
CA GLU A 81 -12.61 17.87 15.01
C GLU A 81 -12.93 16.89 13.85
N LEU A 82 -12.02 15.97 13.53
CA LEU A 82 -12.26 14.91 12.54
C LEU A 82 -13.42 13.99 12.95
N LEU A 83 -13.44 13.53 14.19
CA LEU A 83 -14.49 12.62 14.68
C LEU A 83 -15.86 13.30 14.66
N GLU A 84 -15.95 14.57 15.07
CA GLU A 84 -17.19 15.35 15.00
C GLU A 84 -17.70 15.51 13.56
N GLN A 85 -16.80 15.72 12.59
CA GLN A 85 -17.17 15.79 11.18
C GLN A 85 -17.73 14.47 10.64
N ILE A 86 -17.15 13.34 11.06
CA ILE A 86 -17.62 12.01 10.67
C ILE A 86 -18.97 11.70 11.34
N GLU A 87 -19.10 11.95 12.65
CA GLU A 87 -20.33 11.68 13.40
C GLU A 87 -21.51 12.56 12.98
N SER A 88 -21.25 13.81 12.58
CA SER A 88 -22.28 14.71 12.04
C SER A 88 -22.76 14.31 10.63
N GLY A 89 -22.10 13.35 9.97
CA GLY A 89 -22.40 12.97 8.60
C GLY A 89 -22.02 14.03 7.57
N SER A 90 -21.17 15.00 7.95
CA SER A 90 -20.75 16.10 7.07
C SER A 90 -19.75 15.70 5.98
N ALA A 91 -19.23 14.47 6.03
CA ALA A 91 -18.32 13.91 5.03
C ALA A 91 -18.81 12.53 4.58
N GLU A 92 -19.15 12.40 3.30
CA GLU A 92 -19.57 11.11 2.72
C GLU A 92 -18.41 10.25 2.22
N ILE A 93 -17.24 10.86 1.97
CA ILE A 93 -16.05 10.16 1.48
C ILE A 93 -14.88 10.40 2.43
N LEU A 94 -14.41 9.32 3.07
CA LEU A 94 -13.18 9.32 3.87
C LEU A 94 -12.01 8.87 2.99
N LEU A 95 -11.04 9.75 2.78
CA LEU A 95 -9.85 9.48 1.97
C LEU A 95 -8.62 9.43 2.86
N GLY A 96 -7.85 8.34 2.83
CA GLY A 96 -6.62 8.27 3.62
C GLY A 96 -5.68 7.17 3.16
N THR A 97 -4.48 7.19 3.74
CA THR A 97 -3.45 6.18 3.51
C THR A 97 -3.63 5.01 4.48
N GLN A 98 -2.65 4.11 4.55
CA GLN A 98 -2.63 2.98 5.50
C GLN A 98 -2.80 3.38 6.98
N LEU A 99 -2.66 4.67 7.31
CA LEU A 99 -2.84 5.22 8.66
C LEU A 99 -4.30 5.19 9.16
N ILE A 100 -5.27 5.07 8.24
CA ILE A 100 -6.69 4.86 8.52
C ILE A 100 -6.92 3.63 9.42
N ARG A 101 -6.03 2.65 9.37
CA ARG A 101 -6.21 1.36 10.04
C ARG A 101 -6.20 1.38 11.57
N ASN A 102 -5.60 2.40 12.20
CA ASN A 102 -5.41 2.49 13.65
C ASN A 102 -6.50 3.30 14.39
N GLN A 103 -7.68 3.48 13.78
CA GLN A 103 -8.71 4.41 14.24
C GLN A 103 -9.88 3.72 14.98
N PRO A 104 -10.70 4.47 15.76
CA PRO A 104 -11.96 3.96 16.30
C PRO A 104 -12.88 3.40 15.20
N ILE A 105 -13.87 2.60 15.59
CA ILE A 105 -14.83 2.00 14.65
C ILE A 105 -15.65 3.12 14.00
N TRP A 106 -15.70 3.13 12.67
CA TRP A 106 -16.55 4.02 11.89
C TRP A 106 -17.89 3.36 11.60
N GLU A 107 -18.95 4.06 11.94
CA GLU A 107 -20.33 3.67 11.64
C GLU A 107 -20.74 4.25 10.27
N GLY A 108 -21.64 3.57 9.57
CA GLY A 108 -22.20 4.06 8.29
C GLY A 108 -21.34 3.83 7.05
N ILE A 109 -20.19 3.14 7.16
CA ILE A 109 -19.29 2.86 6.04
C ILE A 109 -19.81 1.67 5.22
N GLY A 110 -20.53 1.95 4.14
CA GLY A 110 -21.07 0.93 3.24
C GLY A 110 -20.11 0.38 2.18
N LEU A 111 -19.00 1.07 1.92
CA LEU A 111 -18.03 0.73 0.88
C LEU A 111 -16.60 1.09 1.32
N ILE A 112 -15.68 0.16 1.14
CA ILE A 112 -14.23 0.36 1.29
C ILE A 112 -13.61 0.22 -0.09
N ALA A 113 -13.02 1.30 -0.60
CA ALA A 113 -12.34 1.32 -1.89
C ALA A 113 -10.81 1.37 -1.71
N VAL A 114 -10.09 0.39 -2.26
CA VAL A 114 -8.64 0.36 -2.31
C VAL A 114 -8.20 0.60 -3.75
N VAL A 115 -7.86 1.85 -4.06
CA VAL A 115 -7.59 2.33 -5.43
C VAL A 115 -6.27 1.83 -6.04
N GLN A 116 -5.33 1.34 -5.22
CA GLN A 116 -4.06 0.83 -5.73
C GLN A 116 -3.42 -0.19 -4.78
N LEU A 117 -3.94 -1.42 -4.81
CA LEU A 117 -3.38 -2.50 -3.98
C LEU A 117 -1.95 -2.88 -4.41
N ASP A 118 -1.63 -2.69 -5.70
CA ASP A 118 -0.29 -2.92 -6.26
C ASP A 118 0.81 -2.12 -5.53
N ALA A 119 0.48 -0.96 -4.96
CA ALA A 119 1.43 -0.14 -4.21
C ALA A 119 1.82 -0.79 -2.87
N VAL A 120 0.91 -1.59 -2.29
CA VAL A 120 1.18 -2.34 -1.06
C VAL A 120 1.93 -3.63 -1.39
N LEU A 121 1.49 -4.35 -2.42
CA LEU A 121 2.08 -5.62 -2.85
C LEU A 121 3.47 -5.45 -3.47
N GLY A 122 3.70 -4.34 -4.18
CA GLY A 122 4.97 -4.04 -4.84
C GLY A 122 6.08 -3.55 -3.91
N VAL A 123 5.83 -3.43 -2.60
CA VAL A 123 6.88 -3.14 -1.63
C VAL A 123 7.82 -4.36 -1.56
N PRO A 124 9.15 -4.20 -1.68
CA PRO A 124 10.12 -5.30 -1.63
C PRO A 124 10.32 -5.78 -0.19
N ASP A 125 9.26 -6.29 0.43
CA ASP A 125 9.22 -6.86 1.77
C ASP A 125 8.46 -8.18 1.67
N PHE A 126 9.04 -9.27 2.18
CA PHE A 126 8.39 -10.60 2.18
C PHE A 126 7.09 -10.64 3.00
N ARG A 127 6.79 -9.58 3.75
CA ARG A 127 5.53 -9.39 4.48
C ARG A 127 4.49 -8.57 3.72
N SER A 128 4.72 -8.18 2.47
CA SER A 128 3.80 -7.30 1.73
C SER A 128 2.40 -7.87 1.60
N GLU A 129 2.25 -9.15 1.26
CA GLU A 129 0.94 -9.81 1.17
C GLU A 129 0.24 -9.91 2.53
N GLU A 130 0.98 -10.30 3.57
CA GLU A 130 0.47 -10.34 4.95
C GLU A 130 0.00 -8.95 5.41
N ARG A 131 0.76 -7.90 5.14
CA ARG A 131 0.40 -6.52 5.47
C ARG A 131 -0.81 -6.04 4.68
N ALA A 132 -0.93 -6.43 3.41
CA ALA A 132 -2.09 -6.14 2.59
C ALA A 132 -3.34 -6.83 3.14
N TYR A 133 -3.24 -8.10 3.54
CA TYR A 133 -4.32 -8.82 4.20
C TYR A 133 -4.73 -8.13 5.51
N GLN A 134 -3.76 -7.82 6.38
CA GLN A 134 -4.00 -7.13 7.65
C GLN A 134 -4.65 -5.76 7.44
N LEU A 135 -4.26 -5.03 6.38
CA LEU A 135 -4.90 -3.77 6.02
C LEU A 135 -6.38 -3.97 5.70
N LEU A 136 -6.69 -4.86 4.76
CA LEU A 136 -8.08 -5.12 4.36
C LEU A 136 -8.92 -5.64 5.52
N TYR A 137 -8.38 -6.57 6.30
CA TYR A 137 -9.04 -7.16 7.46
C TYR A 137 -9.31 -6.12 8.54
N GLN A 138 -8.34 -5.26 8.89
CA GLN A 138 -8.57 -4.21 9.88
C GLN A 138 -9.54 -3.15 9.37
N LEU A 139 -9.51 -2.78 8.09
CA LEU A 139 -10.53 -1.90 7.50
C LEU A 139 -11.94 -2.50 7.66
N ARG A 140 -12.07 -3.83 7.57
CA ARG A 140 -13.34 -4.56 7.78
C ARG A 140 -13.81 -4.41 9.21
N LEU A 141 -12.92 -4.66 10.15
CA LEU A 141 -13.24 -4.63 11.58
C LEU A 141 -13.53 -3.22 12.09
N ARG A 142 -12.90 -2.20 11.48
CA ARG A 142 -13.05 -0.79 11.85
C ARG A 142 -14.14 -0.06 11.08
N SER A 143 -14.88 -0.76 10.22
CA SER A 143 -15.95 -0.16 9.42
C SER A 143 -17.22 -0.97 9.59
N ARG A 144 -18.31 -0.31 9.97
CA ARG A 144 -19.63 -0.92 10.07
C ARG A 144 -20.55 -0.32 9.03
N ALA A 145 -21.22 -1.18 8.27
CA ALA A 145 -22.19 -0.72 7.31
C ALA A 145 -23.44 -0.18 8.04
N PRO A 146 -24.25 0.69 7.40
CA PRO A 146 -25.51 1.18 7.98
C PRO A 146 -26.56 0.08 8.26
N ARG A 147 -26.38 -1.13 7.73
CA ARG A 147 -27.21 -2.32 7.98
C ARG A 147 -26.33 -3.38 8.67
N GLU A 148 -26.91 -4.42 9.26
CA GLU A 148 -26.18 -5.56 9.89
C GLU A 148 -25.30 -6.39 8.91
N ASP A 149 -24.95 -5.83 7.76
CA ASP A 149 -24.07 -6.41 6.76
C ASP A 149 -22.62 -5.92 6.93
N CYS A 150 -21.68 -6.63 6.30
CA CYS A 150 -20.29 -6.17 6.18
C CYS A 150 -20.17 -5.10 5.09
N PRO A 151 -19.25 -4.12 5.22
CA PRO A 151 -18.92 -3.19 4.15
C PRO A 151 -18.50 -3.94 2.88
N ARG A 152 -18.92 -3.43 1.72
CA ARG A 152 -18.44 -3.97 0.43
C ARG A 152 -17.00 -3.53 0.18
N TYR A 153 -16.25 -4.34 -0.54
CA TYR A 153 -14.89 -4.02 -0.97
C TYR A 153 -14.84 -3.76 -2.47
N LEU A 154 -14.18 -2.68 -2.86
CA LEU A 154 -13.77 -2.42 -4.24
C LEU A 154 -12.25 -2.31 -4.28
N ILE A 155 -11.59 -3.32 -4.84
CA ILE A 155 -10.12 -3.40 -4.88
C ILE A 155 -9.65 -3.23 -6.32
N GLN A 156 -8.76 -2.28 -6.54
CA GLN A 156 -8.10 -2.05 -7.81
C GLN A 156 -6.66 -2.58 -7.77
N THR A 157 -6.37 -3.53 -8.63
CA THR A 157 -5.05 -4.14 -8.85
C THR A 157 -4.88 -4.44 -10.33
N SER A 158 -3.64 -4.38 -10.82
CA SER A 158 -3.27 -4.83 -12.16
C SER A 158 -3.08 -6.35 -12.26
N SER A 159 -3.02 -7.06 -11.12
CA SER A 159 -2.68 -8.48 -11.05
C SER A 159 -3.80 -9.30 -10.40
N THR A 160 -4.98 -9.34 -11.04
CA THR A 160 -6.17 -10.03 -10.51
C THR A 160 -6.01 -11.55 -10.37
N GLU A 161 -5.04 -12.15 -11.06
CA GLU A 161 -4.82 -13.60 -11.10
C GLU A 161 -3.91 -14.14 -10.00
N GLN A 162 -3.28 -13.26 -9.21
CA GLN A 162 -2.42 -13.67 -8.10
C GLN A 162 -3.20 -14.49 -7.06
N ALA A 163 -2.55 -15.49 -6.47
CA ALA A 163 -3.15 -16.38 -5.47
C ALA A 163 -3.74 -15.58 -4.29
N PHE A 164 -2.99 -14.58 -3.82
CA PHE A 164 -3.46 -13.62 -2.80
C PHE A 164 -4.81 -12.98 -3.11
N ILE A 165 -5.02 -12.52 -4.35
CA ILE A 165 -6.29 -11.88 -4.76
C ILE A 165 -7.43 -12.89 -4.80
N LYS A 166 -7.16 -14.11 -5.28
CA LYS A 166 -8.15 -15.20 -5.32
C LYS A 166 -8.59 -15.59 -3.91
N ALA A 167 -7.64 -15.75 -2.98
CA ALA A 167 -7.93 -16.06 -1.58
C ALA A 167 -8.75 -14.94 -0.91
N LEU A 168 -8.43 -13.67 -1.17
CA LEU A 168 -9.20 -12.52 -0.69
C LEU A 168 -10.65 -12.50 -1.19
N GLN A 169 -10.90 -12.87 -2.45
CA GLN A 169 -12.23 -12.86 -3.05
C GLN A 169 -13.19 -13.84 -2.38
N VAL A 170 -12.69 -15.01 -1.99
CA VAL A 170 -13.49 -16.06 -1.35
C VAL A 170 -13.42 -16.02 0.18
N GLY A 171 -12.56 -15.16 0.74
CA GLY A 171 -12.37 -15.03 2.19
C GLY A 171 -11.63 -16.21 2.84
N ASP A 172 -10.82 -16.93 2.06
CA ASP A 172 -10.10 -18.12 2.52
C ASP A 172 -8.72 -17.74 3.11
N TYR A 173 -8.75 -17.37 4.39
CA TYR A 173 -7.53 -17.03 5.14
C TYR A 173 -6.57 -18.20 5.28
N ASP A 174 -7.10 -19.41 5.50
CA ASP A 174 -6.29 -20.58 5.83
C ASP A 174 -5.45 -21.01 4.62
N THR A 175 -6.06 -21.02 3.42
CA THR A 175 -5.30 -21.28 2.20
C THR A 175 -4.24 -20.20 1.98
N PHE A 176 -4.60 -18.92 2.12
CA PHE A 176 -3.65 -17.80 1.98
C PHE A 176 -2.45 -17.93 2.92
N ILE A 177 -2.68 -18.14 4.22
CA ILE A 177 -1.59 -18.14 5.19
C ILE A 177 -0.68 -19.37 5.02
N ASN A 178 -1.23 -20.51 4.63
CA ASN A 178 -0.45 -21.71 4.36
C ASN A 178 0.47 -21.55 3.16
N GLU A 179 0.01 -20.92 2.06
CA GLU A 179 0.84 -20.62 0.90
C GLU A 179 2.00 -19.66 1.25
N VAL A 180 1.69 -18.58 1.96
CA VAL A 180 2.70 -17.61 2.42
C VAL A 180 3.72 -18.24 3.36
N LEU A 181 3.28 -19.11 4.27
CA LEU A 181 4.19 -19.82 5.18
C LEU A 181 5.08 -20.81 4.44
N ALA A 182 4.54 -21.56 3.46
CA ALA A 182 5.33 -22.47 2.65
C ALA A 182 6.41 -21.72 1.84
N GLU A 183 6.09 -20.56 1.27
CA GLU A 183 7.09 -19.72 0.60
C GLU A 183 8.16 -19.24 1.57
N ARG A 184 7.78 -18.77 2.76
CA ARG A 184 8.72 -18.30 3.79
C ARG A 184 9.65 -19.40 4.28
N GLU A 185 9.15 -20.62 4.44
CA GLU A 185 9.97 -21.78 4.80
C GLU A 185 11.00 -22.07 3.70
N ALA A 186 10.56 -22.15 2.45
CA ALA A 186 11.43 -22.42 1.30
C ALA A 186 12.50 -21.35 1.07
N THR A 187 12.24 -20.11 1.49
CA THR A 187 13.12 -18.95 1.31
C THR A 187 13.87 -18.53 2.58
N ASN A 188 13.75 -19.30 3.68
CA ASN A 188 14.36 -19.02 4.98
C ASN A 188 13.97 -17.66 5.58
N PHE A 189 12.72 -17.22 5.38
CA PHE A 189 12.15 -16.05 6.04
C PHE A 189 11.47 -16.40 7.37
N PRO A 190 11.33 -15.42 8.29
CA PRO A 190 10.52 -15.57 9.49
C PRO A 190 9.09 -16.06 9.17
N PRO A 191 8.49 -16.96 9.97
CA PRO A 191 8.92 -17.34 11.32
C PRO A 191 9.97 -18.48 11.38
N PHE A 192 10.35 -19.08 10.26
CA PHE A 192 11.25 -20.25 10.21
C PHE A 192 12.71 -19.89 10.50
N THR A 193 13.08 -18.64 10.26
CA THR A 193 14.41 -18.08 10.56
C THR A 193 14.27 -16.81 11.39
N ARG A 194 15.31 -16.49 12.18
CA ARG A 194 15.43 -15.19 12.86
C ARG A 194 16.20 -14.21 11.99
N LEU A 195 15.60 -13.07 11.71
CA LEU A 195 16.28 -11.96 11.05
C LEU A 195 16.57 -10.85 12.06
N THR A 196 17.78 -10.32 12.02
CA THR A 196 18.19 -9.14 12.78
C THR A 196 18.72 -8.10 11.81
N HIS A 197 18.20 -6.88 11.91
CA HIS A 197 18.64 -5.75 11.10
C HIS A 197 19.46 -4.81 11.99
N LEU A 198 20.72 -4.61 11.63
CA LEU A 198 21.61 -3.65 12.27
C LEU A 198 21.64 -2.36 11.46
N TRP A 199 21.20 -1.26 12.07
CA TRP A 199 21.22 0.06 11.44
C TRP A 199 22.28 0.95 12.09
N LEU A 200 23.22 1.43 11.28
CA LEU A 200 24.27 2.35 11.72
C LEU A 200 23.90 3.78 11.33
N ARG A 201 24.00 4.71 12.28
CA ARG A 201 23.73 6.14 12.06
C ARG A 201 24.92 6.97 12.52
N GLY A 202 25.38 7.87 11.66
CA GLY A 202 26.50 8.75 11.93
C GLY A 202 26.65 9.81 10.84
N LYS A 203 27.59 10.74 11.03
CA LYS A 203 27.85 11.82 10.06
C LYS A 203 28.79 11.41 8.93
N ASP A 204 29.65 10.43 9.15
CA ASP A 204 30.64 9.96 8.19
C ASP A 204 30.16 8.69 7.49
N GLU A 205 29.69 8.84 6.24
CA GLU A 205 29.19 7.74 5.42
C GLU A 205 30.25 6.66 5.15
N ARG A 206 31.52 7.04 4.98
CA ARG A 206 32.61 6.09 4.66
C ARG A 206 32.95 5.22 5.86
N LEU A 207 33.00 5.84 7.06
CA LEU A 207 33.19 5.11 8.30
C LEU A 207 32.04 4.13 8.55
N LEU A 208 30.79 4.57 8.37
CA LEU A 208 29.61 3.71 8.53
C LEU A 208 29.62 2.54 7.55
N ALA A 209 29.96 2.77 6.28
CA ALA A 209 30.05 1.71 5.27
C ALA A 209 31.12 0.67 5.65
N SER A 210 32.28 1.12 6.14
CA SER A 210 33.36 0.25 6.57
C SER A 210 32.96 -0.58 7.80
N ALA A 211 32.34 0.06 8.79
CA ALA A 211 31.83 -0.63 9.99
C ALA A 211 30.73 -1.64 9.65
N ALA A 212 29.83 -1.31 8.72
CA ALA A 212 28.78 -2.22 8.26
C ALA A 212 29.36 -3.48 7.61
N LEU A 213 30.42 -3.33 6.80
CA LEU A 213 31.09 -4.47 6.17
C LEU A 213 31.69 -5.43 7.22
N VAL A 214 32.32 -4.88 8.26
CA VAL A 214 32.90 -5.68 9.36
C VAL A 214 31.81 -6.40 10.16
N LEU A 215 30.69 -5.73 10.44
CA LEU A 215 29.57 -6.32 11.19
C LEU A 215 28.76 -7.35 10.38
N SER A 216 28.92 -7.37 9.06
CA SER A 216 28.21 -8.30 8.16
C SER A 216 28.91 -9.66 7.98
N GLN A 217 30.12 -9.81 8.52
CA GLN A 217 30.90 -11.07 8.54
C GLN A 217 30.61 -11.87 9.81
#